data_AF-A0A918FKH0-F1
#
_entry.id   AF-A0A918FKH0-F1
#
_cell.length_a   1.000
_cell.length_b   1.000
_cell.length_c   1.000
_cell.angle_alpha   90.00
_cell.angle_beta   90.00
_cell.angle_gamma   90.00
#
_symmetry.space_group_name_H-M   'P 1'
#
loop_
_entity.id
_entity.type
_entity.pdbx_description
1 polymer ?
#
loop_
_entity_poly.entity_id
_entity_poly.type
_entity_poly.pdbx_seq_one_letter_code
_entity_poly.pdbx_strand_id
1 'polypeptide(L)'
;MTASALIWAVKDSFTAYVRSFGATELTPPAEETADSFRFPIASAEGAVLKFAGAVGFHAHAGLLDVVLADPWLHMSGTGWFISVVDGSRPAGSRVSIASLPGPPAAVLGAHDAVLTRDGTPLFDQQYRTGEPLAPVRVE
;
A
#
# COMPACT_ATOMS: atom_id res chain seq x y z
N MET A 1 -17.35 11.82 -9.61
CA MET A 1 -15.93 12.17 -9.43
C MET A 1 -15.14 10.87 -9.56
N THR A 2 -14.07 10.87 -10.34
CA THR A 2 -13.22 9.69 -10.58
C THR A 2 -11.94 9.82 -9.76
N ALA A 3 -11.45 8.71 -9.21
CA ALA A 3 -10.18 8.72 -8.49
C ALA A 3 -9.01 9.10 -9.41
N SER A 4 -7.98 9.72 -8.85
CA SER A 4 -6.80 10.26 -9.50
C SER A 4 -5.50 9.79 -8.85
N ALA A 5 -5.51 9.49 -7.54
CA ALA A 5 -4.35 8.95 -6.84
C ALA A 5 -4.72 8.20 -5.55
N LEU A 6 -3.82 7.31 -5.13
CA LEU A 6 -3.79 6.72 -3.80
C LEU A 6 -2.61 7.32 -3.05
N ILE A 7 -2.87 7.90 -1.88
CA ILE A 7 -1.86 8.48 -0.99
C ILE A 7 -1.80 7.63 0.27
N TRP A 8 -0.61 7.13 0.59
CA TRP A 8 -0.44 6.23 1.72
C TRP A 8 1.00 6.21 2.24
N ALA A 9 1.16 6.33 3.56
CA ALA A 9 2.45 6.21 4.26
C ALA A 9 2.80 4.77 4.65
N VAL A 10 1.96 3.79 4.28
CA VAL A 10 2.05 2.37 4.66
C VAL A 10 1.80 2.16 6.16
N LYS A 11 2.76 2.53 6.99
CA LYS A 11 2.67 2.54 8.46
C LYS A 11 3.69 3.53 9.00
N ASP A 12 3.23 4.51 9.77
CA ASP A 12 4.08 5.62 10.21
C ASP A 12 5.32 5.14 10.97
N SER A 13 5.17 4.16 11.87
CA SER A 13 6.30 3.61 12.63
C SER A 13 7.32 2.88 11.76
N PHE A 14 6.86 2.20 10.70
CA PHE A 14 7.72 1.50 9.76
C PHE A 14 8.49 2.50 8.88
N THR A 15 7.78 3.47 8.30
CA THR A 15 8.39 4.50 7.45
C THR A 15 9.37 5.36 8.25
N ALA A 16 9.04 5.74 9.49
CA ALA A 16 9.96 6.45 10.39
C ALA A 16 11.21 5.63 10.73
N TYR A 17 11.05 4.32 10.94
CA TYR A 17 12.17 3.41 11.17
C TYR A 17 13.10 3.34 9.96
N VAL A 18 12.56 3.12 8.76
CA VAL A 18 13.35 3.06 7.52
C VAL A 18 14.07 4.39 7.27
N ARG A 19 13.41 5.53 7.45
CA ARG A 19 14.03 6.86 7.33
C ARG A 19 15.19 7.09 8.30
N SER A 20 15.19 6.41 9.45
CA SER A 20 16.24 6.55 10.47
C SER A 20 17.43 5.62 10.25
N PHE A 21 17.20 4.44 9.65
CA PHE A 21 18.19 3.36 9.59
C PHE A 21 18.43 2.80 8.18
N GLY A 22 17.87 3.44 7.16
CA GLY A 22 17.82 2.94 5.80
C GLY A 22 17.44 4.00 4.80
N ALA A 23 16.84 3.59 3.68
CA ALA A 23 16.43 4.45 2.60
C ALA A 23 15.15 3.96 1.93
N THR A 24 14.45 4.88 1.29
CA THR A 24 13.34 4.61 0.37
C THR A 24 13.79 4.80 -1.07
N GLU A 25 13.38 3.89 -1.95
CA GLU A 25 13.61 3.99 -3.39
C GLU A 25 12.28 4.11 -4.12
N LEU A 26 12.12 5.16 -4.93
CA LEU A 26 10.88 5.38 -5.69
C LEU A 26 11.04 4.91 -7.13
N THR A 27 10.06 4.15 -7.60
CA THR A 27 9.89 3.84 -9.01
C THR A 27 8.72 4.66 -9.57
N PRO A 28 8.95 5.51 -10.59
CA PRO A 28 7.89 6.27 -11.24
C PRO A 28 6.74 5.38 -11.74
N PRO A 29 5.49 5.87 -11.79
CA PRO A 29 5.08 7.26 -11.53
C PRO A 29 4.80 7.55 -10.04
N ALA A 30 5.27 6.73 -9.10
CA ALA A 30 5.13 7.05 -7.68
C ALA A 30 5.96 8.28 -7.31
N GLU A 31 5.41 9.11 -6.44
CA GLU A 31 6.02 10.33 -5.92
C GLU A 31 6.04 10.28 -4.38
N GLU A 32 7.09 10.78 -3.76
CA GLU A 32 7.09 11.00 -2.31
C GLU A 32 6.47 12.37 -2.00
N THR A 33 5.61 12.39 -0.98
CA THR A 33 5.08 13.61 -0.39
C THR A 33 5.81 13.90 0.93
N ALA A 34 5.41 14.93 1.68
CA ALA A 34 6.03 15.26 2.96
C ALA A 34 6.02 14.08 3.96
N ASP A 35 4.95 13.28 3.97
CA ASP A 35 4.71 12.22 4.96
C ASP A 35 4.27 10.88 4.37
N SER A 36 4.03 10.80 3.06
CA SER A 36 3.39 9.66 2.41
C SER A 36 3.98 9.39 1.02
N PHE A 37 3.45 8.37 0.35
CA PHE A 37 3.72 8.09 -1.06
C PHE A 37 2.44 8.28 -1.86
N ARG A 38 2.55 8.95 -3.02
CA ARG A 38 1.46 9.20 -3.95
C ARG A 38 1.62 8.28 -5.16
N PHE A 39 0.59 7.47 -5.41
CA PHE A 39 0.51 6.56 -6.56
C PHE A 39 -0.59 7.05 -7.50
N PRO A 40 -0.25 7.58 -8.69
CA PRO A 40 -1.25 8.01 -9.67
C PRO A 40 -2.10 6.85 -10.17
N ILE A 41 -3.35 7.13 -10.52
CA ILE A 41 -4.23 6.15 -11.16
C ILE A 41 -3.70 5.83 -12.56
N ALA A 42 -3.65 4.55 -12.90
CA ALA A 42 -3.28 4.06 -14.22
C ALA A 42 -4.52 3.62 -15.01
N SER A 43 -5.43 2.88 -14.38
CA SER A 43 -6.72 2.50 -14.98
C SER A 43 -7.78 2.23 -13.92
N ALA A 44 -9.04 2.25 -14.34
CA ALA A 44 -10.18 1.79 -13.56
C ALA A 44 -10.93 0.73 -14.37
N GLU A 45 -11.09 -0.46 -13.80
CA GLU A 45 -11.68 -1.62 -14.49
C GLU A 45 -12.70 -2.28 -13.56
N GLY A 46 -13.99 -2.07 -13.86
CA GLY A 46 -15.09 -2.61 -13.07
C GLY A 46 -15.02 -2.13 -11.61
N ALA A 47 -14.75 -3.07 -10.70
CA ALA A 47 -14.69 -2.85 -9.25
C ALA A 47 -13.26 -2.63 -8.72
N VAL A 48 -12.29 -2.40 -9.61
CA VAL A 48 -10.86 -2.27 -9.27
C VAL A 48 -10.30 -0.95 -9.79
N LEU A 49 -9.66 -0.18 -8.92
CA LEU A 49 -8.84 0.98 -9.27
C LEU A 49 -7.37 0.56 -9.23
N LYS A 50 -6.67 0.70 -10.35
CA LYS A 50 -5.27 0.32 -10.48
C LYS A 50 -4.41 1.57 -10.44
N PHE A 51 -3.57 1.68 -9.41
CA PHE A 51 -2.55 2.72 -9.30
C PHE A 51 -1.19 2.15 -9.70
N ALA A 52 -0.28 3.02 -10.12
CA ALA A 52 1.03 2.62 -10.64
C ALA A 52 2.19 3.25 -9.88
N GLY A 53 3.35 2.60 -10.00
CA GLY A 53 4.60 3.01 -9.39
C GLY A 53 4.92 2.17 -8.16
N ALA A 54 6.10 2.38 -7.60
CA ALA A 54 6.54 1.60 -6.45
C ALA A 54 7.32 2.44 -5.43
N VAL A 55 7.30 1.96 -4.20
CA VAL A 55 8.25 2.35 -3.17
C VAL A 55 8.93 1.10 -2.62
N GLY A 56 10.26 1.09 -2.67
CA GLY A 56 11.13 0.14 -1.98
C GLY A 56 11.58 0.71 -0.64
N PHE A 57 11.62 -0.13 0.38
CA PHE A 57 12.13 0.18 1.71
C PHE A 57 13.30 -0.74 1.98
N HIS A 58 14.47 -0.15 2.26
CA HIS A 58 15.71 -0.90 2.44
C HIS A 58 16.42 -0.47 3.71
N ALA A 59 16.83 -1.43 4.54
CA ALA A 59 17.65 -1.17 5.73
C ALA A 59 18.54 -2.38 6.08
N HIS A 60 19.46 -2.19 7.03
CA HIS A 60 20.33 -3.26 7.57
C HIS A 60 21.07 -4.08 6.51
N ALA A 61 21.69 -3.39 5.54
CA ALA A 61 22.47 -4.00 4.47
C ALA A 61 21.69 -5.08 3.67
N GLY A 62 20.39 -4.85 3.43
CA GLY A 62 19.54 -5.70 2.61
C GLY A 62 18.76 -6.77 3.38
N LEU A 63 18.88 -6.82 4.72
CA LEU A 63 18.05 -7.70 5.53
C LEU A 63 16.57 -7.25 5.52
N LEU A 64 16.34 -5.93 5.54
CA LEU A 64 15.02 -5.38 5.27
C LEU A 64 14.98 -4.97 3.80
N ASP A 65 14.13 -5.64 3.04
CA ASP A 65 13.84 -5.35 1.63
C ASP A 65 12.35 -5.56 1.36
N VAL A 66 11.59 -4.46 1.42
CA VAL A 66 10.12 -4.49 1.21
C VAL A 66 9.78 -3.60 0.04
N VAL A 67 9.12 -4.14 -0.97
CA VAL A 67 8.67 -3.38 -2.13
C VAL A 67 7.15 -3.38 -2.19
N LEU A 68 6.55 -2.20 -2.25
CA LEU A 68 5.15 -2.01 -2.54
C LEU A 68 5.01 -1.43 -3.94
N ALA A 69 4.65 -2.29 -4.90
CA ALA A 69 4.51 -1.93 -6.30
C ALA A 69 3.05 -2.07 -6.77
N ASP A 70 2.63 -1.10 -7.60
CA ASP A 70 1.34 -1.01 -8.26
C ASP A 70 0.17 -1.28 -7.30
N PRO A 71 -0.12 -0.41 -6.32
CA PRO A 71 -1.22 -0.66 -5.41
C PRO A 71 -2.55 -0.70 -6.19
N TRP A 72 -3.34 -1.75 -6.01
CA TRP A 72 -4.68 -1.86 -6.58
C TRP A 72 -5.70 -1.86 -5.45
N LEU A 73 -6.72 -1.02 -5.58
CA LEU A 73 -7.83 -0.91 -4.65
C LEU A 73 -9.04 -1.68 -5.20
N HIS A 74 -9.49 -2.68 -4.44
CA HIS A 74 -10.56 -3.60 -4.85
C HIS A 74 -11.79 -3.39 -3.99
N MET A 75 -12.95 -3.28 -4.62
CA MET A 75 -14.23 -3.23 -3.90
C MET A 75 -14.57 -4.62 -3.35
N SER A 76 -15.02 -4.68 -2.11
CA SER A 76 -15.56 -5.88 -1.47
C SER A 76 -16.96 -5.59 -0.89
N GLY A 77 -17.67 -6.62 -0.45
CA GLY A 77 -18.99 -6.45 0.19
C GLY A 77 -18.94 -5.71 1.53
N THR A 78 -17.76 -5.61 2.17
CA THR A 78 -17.57 -5.07 3.52
C THR A 78 -16.65 -3.84 3.56
N GLY A 79 -16.38 -3.24 2.40
CA GLY A 79 -15.45 -2.11 2.25
C GLY A 79 -14.49 -2.34 1.09
N TRP A 80 -13.22 -1.97 1.26
CA TRP A 80 -12.21 -2.10 0.22
C TRP A 80 -11.00 -2.89 0.74
N PHE A 81 -10.13 -3.32 -0.18
CA PHE A 81 -8.81 -3.81 0.19
C PHE A 81 -7.77 -3.39 -0.84
N ILE A 82 -6.52 -3.25 -0.40
CA ILE A 82 -5.37 -2.93 -1.25
C ILE A 82 -4.58 -4.21 -1.49
N SER A 83 -4.20 -4.45 -2.75
CA SER A 83 -3.19 -5.43 -3.10
C SER A 83 -1.98 -4.79 -3.75
N VAL A 84 -0.78 -5.31 -3.49
CA VAL A 84 0.48 -4.90 -4.13
C VAL A 84 1.11 -6.08 -4.85
N VAL A 85 1.99 -5.81 -5.83
CA VAL A 85 2.79 -6.87 -6.47
C VAL A 85 3.78 -7.40 -5.43
N ASP A 86 3.88 -8.73 -5.34
CA ASP A 86 4.84 -9.41 -4.48
C ASP A 86 6.00 -9.93 -5.35
N GLY A 87 7.12 -9.20 -5.32
CA GLY A 87 8.33 -9.55 -6.08
C GLY A 87 9.03 -10.82 -5.60
N SER A 88 8.70 -11.31 -4.39
CA SER A 88 9.23 -12.57 -3.86
C SER A 88 8.51 -13.81 -4.42
N ARG A 89 7.42 -13.61 -5.16
CA ARG A 89 6.57 -14.65 -5.73
C ARG A 89 6.66 -14.67 -7.26
N PRO A 90 6.07 -15.69 -7.94
CA PRO A 90 6.03 -15.72 -9.40
C PRO A 90 5.53 -14.41 -10.01
N ALA A 91 6.09 -14.02 -11.15
CA ALA A 91 5.83 -12.73 -11.77
C ALA A 91 4.33 -12.41 -11.88
N GLY A 92 3.94 -11.21 -11.43
CA GLY A 92 2.54 -10.76 -11.41
C GLY A 92 1.72 -11.25 -10.21
N SER A 93 2.30 -12.04 -9.30
CA SER A 93 1.63 -12.41 -8.05
C SER A 93 1.33 -11.15 -7.22
N ARG A 94 0.12 -11.13 -6.64
CA ARG A 94 -0.33 -10.04 -5.80
C ARG A 94 -0.67 -10.54 -4.41
N VAL A 95 -0.41 -9.69 -3.43
CA VAL A 95 -0.76 -9.94 -2.04
C VAL A 95 -1.73 -8.86 -1.58
N SER A 96 -2.84 -9.26 -0.96
CA SER A 96 -3.72 -8.33 -0.25
C SER A 96 -2.97 -7.87 0.99
N ILE A 97 -2.63 -6.58 1.09
CA ILE A 97 -1.82 -6.02 2.18
C ILE A 97 -2.68 -5.30 3.22
N ALA A 98 -3.72 -4.58 2.79
CA ALA A 98 -4.54 -3.77 3.69
C ALA A 98 -6.02 -3.99 3.44
N SER A 99 -6.80 -4.07 4.51
CA SER A 99 -8.26 -3.98 4.48
C SER A 99 -8.69 -2.59 4.93
N LEU A 100 -9.64 -2.01 4.22
CA LEU A 100 -10.23 -0.70 4.48
C LEU A 100 -11.70 -0.93 4.84
N PRO A 101 -12.01 -1.21 6.12
CA PRO A 101 -13.36 -1.51 6.56
C PRO A 101 -14.26 -0.28 6.47
N GLY A 102 -15.48 -0.45 5.96
CA GLY A 102 -16.43 0.66 5.83
C GLY A 102 -17.46 0.44 4.73
N PRO A 103 -18.41 1.36 4.55
CA PRO A 103 -19.38 1.26 3.46
C PRO A 103 -18.68 1.43 2.09
N PRO A 104 -18.88 0.52 1.12
CA PRO A 104 -18.23 0.60 -0.20
C PRO A 104 -18.57 1.87 -1.01
N ALA A 105 -19.70 2.52 -0.69
CA ALA A 105 -20.25 3.63 -1.45
C ALA A 105 -19.38 4.90 -1.47
N ALA A 106 -18.39 5.03 -0.57
CA ALA A 106 -17.45 6.13 -0.55
C ALA A 106 -16.05 5.61 -0.89
N VAL A 107 -15.59 5.76 -2.14
CA VAL A 107 -14.20 5.42 -2.50
C VAL A 107 -13.23 6.57 -2.25
N LEU A 108 -13.69 7.81 -2.48
CA LEU A 108 -12.87 9.02 -2.31
C LEU A 108 -12.77 9.43 -0.84
N GLY A 109 -11.66 10.08 -0.50
CA GLY A 109 -11.38 10.56 0.85
C GLY A 109 -10.49 9.61 1.64
N ALA A 110 -10.48 9.80 2.96
CA ALA A 110 -9.64 9.03 3.88
C ALA A 110 -10.35 7.77 4.38
N HIS A 111 -9.58 6.70 4.50
CA HIS A 111 -10.01 5.38 4.96
C HIS A 111 -9.04 4.87 6.01
N ASP A 112 -9.57 4.34 7.10
CA ASP A 112 -8.77 3.54 8.02
C ASP A 112 -8.29 2.28 7.31
N ALA A 113 -7.06 1.86 7.61
CA ALA A 113 -6.46 0.67 7.02
C ALA A 113 -5.92 -0.24 8.11
N VAL A 114 -6.15 -1.54 7.96
CA VAL A 114 -5.61 -2.58 8.85
C VAL A 114 -4.87 -3.64 8.05
N LEU A 115 -3.79 -4.16 8.61
CA LEU A 115 -2.96 -5.18 7.98
C LEU A 115 -3.76 -6.48 7.82
N THR A 116 -3.77 -7.04 6.61
CA THR A 116 -4.38 -8.35 6.35
C THR A 116 -3.47 -9.47 6.86
N ARG A 117 -4.01 -10.69 6.98
CA ARG A 117 -3.20 -11.87 7.27
C ARG A 117 -2.14 -12.11 6.19
N ASP A 118 -2.51 -11.95 4.93
CA ASP A 118 -1.63 -12.20 3.79
C ASP A 118 -0.53 -11.15 3.64
N GLY A 119 -0.73 -9.94 4.19
CA GLY A 119 0.28 -8.87 4.23
C GLY A 119 1.33 -9.02 5.33
N THR A 120 1.04 -9.79 6.39
CA THR A 120 2.00 -10.00 7.50
C THR A 120 3.39 -10.50 7.08
N PRO A 121 3.55 -11.40 6.09
CA PRO A 121 4.87 -11.86 5.66
C PRO A 121 5.71 -10.79 4.98
N LEU A 122 5.11 -9.73 4.40
CA LEU A 122 5.87 -8.61 3.81
C LEU A 122 6.69 -7.84 4.86
N PHE A 123 6.35 -7.99 6.13
CA PHE A 123 7.03 -7.35 7.25
C PHE A 123 7.65 -8.39 8.19
N ASP A 124 8.06 -9.55 7.66
CA ASP A 124 8.65 -10.66 8.42
C ASP A 124 7.86 -11.05 9.69
N GLN A 125 6.52 -11.01 9.61
CA GLN A 125 5.62 -11.31 10.74
C GLN A 125 5.75 -10.36 11.94
N GLN A 126 6.45 -9.22 11.81
CA GLN A 126 6.61 -8.25 12.89
C GLN A 126 5.29 -7.56 13.28
N TYR A 127 4.36 -7.47 12.34
CA TYR A 127 3.02 -6.90 12.55
C TYR A 127 1.96 -7.98 12.40
N ARG A 128 0.92 -7.91 13.25
CA ARG A 128 -0.15 -8.90 13.30
C ARG A 128 -1.29 -8.54 12.36
N THR A 129 -2.08 -9.54 11.97
CA THR A 129 -3.37 -9.30 11.31
C THR A 129 -4.24 -8.37 12.13
N GLY A 130 -4.85 -7.38 11.49
CA GLY A 130 -5.69 -6.37 12.13
C GLY A 130 -4.90 -5.21 12.75
N GLU A 131 -3.57 -5.25 12.73
CA GLU A 131 -2.73 -4.13 13.18
C GLU A 131 -3.06 -2.87 12.36
N PRO A 132 -3.26 -1.70 13.02
CA PRO A 132 -3.46 -0.45 12.31
C PRO A 132 -2.28 -0.11 11.39
N LEU A 133 -2.62 0.27 10.16
CA LEU A 133 -1.75 0.87 9.17
C LEU A 133 -2.02 2.38 9.12
N ALA A 134 -1.18 3.12 8.39
CA ALA A 134 -1.46 4.53 8.14
C ALA A 134 -2.79 4.64 7.35
N PRO A 135 -3.64 5.64 7.61
CA PRO A 135 -4.84 5.86 6.81
C PRO A 135 -4.50 6.02 5.32
N VAL A 136 -5.37 5.50 4.47
CA VAL A 136 -5.24 5.61 3.01
C VAL A 136 -6.14 6.74 2.55
N ARG A 137 -5.62 7.65 1.73
CA ARG A 137 -6.44 8.67 1.05
C ARG A 137 -6.54 8.36 -0.43
N VAL A 138 -7.77 8.36 -0.95
CA VAL A 138 -8.04 8.30 -2.38
C VAL A 138 -8.50 9.67 -2.84
N GLU A 139 -7.72 10.27 -3.76
CA GLU A 139 -8.05 11.56 -4.39
C GLU A 139 -8.93 11.37 -5.62
#